data_AF-A0A1C6H4Y1-F1
#
_entry.id   AF-A0A1C6H4Y1-F1
#
_cell.length_a   1.000
_cell.length_b   1.000
_cell.length_c   1.000
_cell.angle_alpha   90.00
_cell.angle_beta   90.00
_cell.angle_gamma   90.00
#
_symmetry.space_group_name_H-M   'P 1'
#
loop_
_entity.id
_entity.type
_entity.pdbx_description
1 polymer ?
#
loop_
_entity_poly.entity_id
_entity_poly.type
_entity_poly.pdbx_seq_one_letter_code
_entity_poly.pdbx_strand_id
1 'polypeptide(L)'
;MRDDFGYGTSESTAQVLLALSCLGIDPTSAEVGFGTPNFNMITNLMKYRQNDGGFSHLSNLTKSQEMSTVQVLQALDAYKKGTNTYWLINGENQSVAVTILGDEVHDSDKDGKIHAFVKNNLQVWAAQSEYRVPKNATAMEALDAALAANKMTSEKKYGDTYIASVTRADGVKLGEFTNGSKSGWKYSVNGTEPDVGACDYTLKDGDVVMLHYTDNYAKENTEIDEQVENVIRLIAALPSLDKLTRNDQEAVKAARAAYDALTDTQKANVENADLLVKAEAQLKALQDAKKDDDKKDNNKGDNSNNNNSNNTNNGTNGNQNPGTQTIVRPAKVTKLTVSSKKKKAFLKWKKNSKATGYEIYRATKKNGKYKKIRTIKKASAVTFTDSKVKKGKTYYYKVRAYKTVKGNKANGKFSAVRKVKIKK
;
A
#
# COMPACT_ATOMS: atom_id res chain seq x y z
N MET A 1 -42.79 26.60 -23.44
CA MET A 1 -42.78 26.00 -22.08
C MET A 1 -42.15 27.02 -21.17
N ARG A 2 -42.83 27.41 -20.09
CA ARG A 2 -42.25 28.32 -19.09
C ARG A 2 -41.37 27.45 -18.20
N ASP A 3 -40.07 27.68 -18.19
CA ASP A 3 -39.16 27.02 -17.25
C ASP A 3 -39.66 27.32 -15.84
N ASP A 4 -40.11 26.32 -15.10
CA ASP A 4 -40.53 26.49 -13.71
C ASP A 4 -39.37 26.28 -12.73
N PHE A 5 -38.16 26.06 -13.28
CA PHE A 5 -36.93 25.66 -12.58
C PHE A 5 -37.13 24.43 -11.68
N GLY A 6 -38.14 23.60 -12.00
CA GLY A 6 -38.40 22.29 -11.41
C GLY A 6 -38.02 21.18 -12.39
N TYR A 7 -37.48 20.08 -11.86
CA TYR A 7 -37.04 18.94 -12.66
C TYR A 7 -37.99 17.75 -12.47
N GLY A 8 -39.30 18.03 -12.52
CA GLY A 8 -40.39 17.05 -12.40
C GLY A 8 -40.72 16.64 -10.96
N THR A 9 -39.73 16.43 -10.10
CA THR A 9 -39.92 16.00 -8.70
C THR A 9 -39.08 16.83 -7.74
N SER A 10 -39.42 16.80 -6.45
CA SER A 10 -38.65 17.49 -5.42
C SER A 10 -37.23 16.93 -5.30
N GLU A 11 -37.04 15.62 -5.39
CA GLU A 11 -35.72 14.96 -5.34
C GLU A 11 -34.85 15.36 -6.52
N SER A 12 -35.40 15.33 -7.73
CA SER A 12 -34.67 15.65 -8.95
C SER A 12 -34.23 17.13 -8.92
N THR A 13 -35.12 18.01 -8.48
CA THR A 13 -34.82 19.44 -8.29
C THR A 13 -33.78 19.64 -7.19
N ALA A 14 -33.86 18.89 -6.09
CA ALA A 14 -32.89 18.93 -4.99
C ALA A 14 -31.49 18.45 -5.43
N GLN A 15 -31.39 17.41 -6.26
CA GLN A 15 -30.10 16.94 -6.77
C GLN A 15 -29.40 17.99 -7.64
N VAL A 16 -30.15 18.71 -8.46
CA VAL A 16 -29.58 19.80 -9.26
C VAL A 16 -29.19 20.98 -8.37
N LEU A 17 -29.99 21.37 -7.38
CA LEU A 17 -29.63 22.41 -6.41
C LEU A 17 -28.37 22.03 -5.62
N LEU A 18 -28.27 20.78 -5.17
CA LEU A 18 -27.09 20.25 -4.51
C LEU A 18 -25.87 20.29 -5.44
N ALA A 19 -26.02 19.93 -6.71
CA ALA A 19 -24.94 20.01 -7.69
C ALA A 19 -24.46 21.45 -7.93
N LEU A 20 -25.38 22.41 -8.10
CA LEU A 20 -25.03 23.83 -8.25
C LEU A 20 -24.33 24.39 -7.02
N SER A 21 -24.80 24.03 -5.82
CA SER A 21 -24.14 24.39 -4.55
C SER A 21 -22.73 23.80 -4.47
N CYS A 22 -22.57 22.52 -4.82
CA CYS A 22 -21.27 21.84 -4.91
C CYS A 22 -20.34 22.45 -5.98
N LEU A 23 -20.92 23.11 -6.98
CA LEU A 23 -20.23 23.84 -8.03
C LEU A 23 -20.07 25.33 -7.72
N GLY A 24 -20.45 25.81 -6.53
CA GLY A 24 -20.38 27.22 -6.17
C GLY A 24 -21.16 28.15 -7.13
N ILE A 25 -22.11 27.60 -7.88
CA ILE A 25 -22.97 28.35 -8.79
C ILE A 25 -24.19 28.78 -7.99
N ASP A 26 -24.41 30.09 -7.90
CA ASP A 26 -25.60 30.64 -7.26
C ASP A 26 -26.85 30.36 -8.12
N PRO A 27 -27.78 29.48 -7.69
CA PRO A 27 -29.00 29.16 -8.43
C PRO A 27 -30.00 30.33 -8.48
N THR A 28 -29.77 31.40 -7.72
CA THR A 28 -30.60 32.61 -7.72
C THR A 28 -30.11 33.67 -8.70
N SER A 29 -28.90 33.49 -9.27
CA SER A 29 -28.32 34.43 -10.22
C SER A 29 -28.92 34.28 -11.63
N ALA A 30 -29.37 35.40 -12.19
CA ALA A 30 -29.86 35.50 -13.56
C ALA A 30 -28.74 35.32 -14.61
N GLU A 31 -27.48 35.49 -14.22
CA GLU A 31 -26.33 35.46 -15.14
C GLU A 31 -25.93 34.04 -15.56
N VAL A 32 -26.15 33.06 -14.67
CA VAL A 32 -25.76 31.65 -14.89
C VAL A 32 -26.88 30.79 -15.47
N GLY A 33 -28.08 31.36 -15.66
CA GLY A 33 -29.21 30.70 -16.33
C GLY A 33 -29.98 29.68 -15.48
N PHE A 34 -29.78 29.65 -14.16
CA PHE A 34 -30.44 28.70 -13.25
C PHE A 34 -31.59 29.28 -12.41
N GLY A 35 -31.91 30.57 -12.61
CA GLY A 35 -33.04 31.21 -11.97
C GLY A 35 -32.88 32.73 -11.90
N THR A 36 -33.75 33.37 -11.14
CA THR A 36 -33.64 34.76 -10.67
C THR A 36 -33.83 34.76 -9.16
N PRO A 37 -33.58 35.87 -8.43
CA PRO A 37 -33.77 35.91 -6.99
C PRO A 37 -35.17 35.48 -6.54
N ASN A 38 -36.19 35.78 -7.34
CA ASN A 38 -37.60 35.51 -7.01
C ASN A 38 -38.18 34.27 -7.69
N PHE A 39 -37.44 33.65 -8.62
CA PHE A 39 -37.95 32.53 -9.40
C PHE A 39 -36.80 31.60 -9.81
N ASN A 40 -36.62 30.56 -9.01
CA ASN A 40 -35.49 29.63 -9.08
C ASN A 40 -35.86 28.28 -8.43
N MET A 41 -34.89 27.37 -8.42
CA MET A 41 -35.02 26.01 -7.89
C MET A 41 -35.42 25.95 -6.41
N ILE A 42 -34.98 26.91 -5.58
CA ILE A 42 -35.35 26.98 -4.16
C ILE A 42 -36.83 27.33 -4.05
N THR A 43 -37.27 28.36 -4.78
CA THR A 43 -38.70 28.73 -4.81
C THR A 43 -39.57 27.62 -5.39
N ASN A 44 -39.04 26.82 -6.33
CA ASN A 44 -39.73 25.64 -6.86
C ASN A 44 -39.87 24.55 -5.78
N LEU A 45 -38.78 24.22 -5.08
CA LEU A 45 -38.78 23.23 -3.99
C LEU A 45 -39.76 23.57 -2.86
N MET A 46 -39.95 24.86 -2.58
CA MET A 46 -40.93 25.28 -1.56
C MET A 46 -42.38 24.89 -1.91
N LYS A 47 -42.71 24.62 -3.17
CA LYS A 47 -44.05 24.14 -3.58
C LYS A 47 -44.35 22.71 -3.13
N TYR A 48 -43.32 21.93 -2.80
CA TYR A 48 -43.46 20.54 -2.34
C TYR A 48 -43.48 20.43 -0.82
N ARG A 49 -43.25 21.54 -0.11
CA ARG A 49 -43.20 21.58 1.34
C ARG A 49 -44.60 21.38 1.92
N GLN A 50 -44.69 20.50 2.91
CA GLN A 50 -45.93 20.19 3.62
C GLN A 50 -45.98 20.93 4.96
N ASN A 51 -47.15 20.92 5.60
CA ASN A 51 -47.38 21.62 6.87
C ASN A 51 -46.49 21.10 8.02
N ASP A 52 -46.06 19.84 7.96
CA ASP A 52 -45.13 19.23 8.92
C ASP A 52 -43.66 19.67 8.70
N GLY A 53 -43.41 20.48 7.68
CA GLY A 53 -42.07 20.94 7.30
C GLY A 53 -41.27 19.97 6.43
N GLY A 54 -41.80 18.75 6.19
CA GLY A 54 -41.25 17.80 5.24
C GLY A 54 -41.62 18.14 3.80
N PHE A 55 -41.17 17.30 2.86
CA PHE A 55 -41.38 17.49 1.43
C PHE A 55 -42.04 16.27 0.80
N SER A 56 -42.92 16.50 -0.18
CA SER A 56 -43.54 15.45 -0.99
C SER A 56 -42.75 15.21 -2.29
N HIS A 57 -42.93 14.03 -2.90
CA HIS A 57 -42.34 13.71 -4.21
C HIS A 57 -42.88 14.59 -5.35
N LEU A 58 -44.21 14.79 -5.38
CA LEU A 58 -44.93 15.62 -6.34
C LEU A 58 -45.69 16.73 -5.63
N SER A 59 -45.82 17.89 -6.28
CA SER A 59 -46.42 19.09 -5.69
C SER A 59 -47.92 18.98 -5.39
N ASN A 60 -48.61 18.02 -6.01
CA ASN A 60 -50.04 17.76 -5.79
C ASN A 60 -50.30 16.78 -4.64
N LEU A 61 -49.26 16.23 -4.01
CA LEU A 61 -49.40 15.35 -2.85
C LEU A 61 -49.44 16.17 -1.56
N THR A 62 -50.20 15.66 -0.59
CA THR A 62 -50.47 16.33 0.69
C THR A 62 -49.74 15.70 1.89
N LYS A 63 -48.84 14.74 1.62
CA LYS A 63 -48.06 14.04 2.65
C LYS A 63 -46.58 14.09 2.33
N SER A 64 -45.79 14.29 3.38
CA SER A 64 -44.33 14.22 3.32
C SER A 64 -43.86 12.81 3.05
N GLN A 65 -42.75 12.70 2.33
CA GLN A 65 -42.06 11.46 2.05
C GLN A 65 -40.63 11.58 2.57
N GLU A 66 -40.16 10.52 3.24
CA GLU A 66 -38.88 10.52 3.92
C GLU A 66 -37.72 10.83 2.97
N MET A 67 -37.69 10.15 1.81
CA MET A 67 -36.63 10.35 0.81
C MET A 67 -36.64 11.76 0.22
N SER A 68 -37.82 12.29 -0.12
CA SER A 68 -37.98 13.66 -0.61
C SER A 68 -37.49 14.66 0.43
N THR A 69 -37.92 14.47 1.69
CA THR A 69 -37.56 15.35 2.80
C THR A 69 -36.06 15.36 3.03
N VAL A 70 -35.41 14.20 3.08
CA VAL A 70 -33.96 14.09 3.31
C VAL A 70 -33.17 14.77 2.18
N GLN A 71 -33.51 14.49 0.91
CA GLN A 71 -32.75 15.03 -0.22
C GLN A 71 -32.93 16.54 -0.37
N VAL A 72 -34.16 17.04 -0.18
CA VAL A 72 -34.43 18.48 -0.25
C VAL A 72 -33.73 19.23 0.88
N LEU A 73 -33.81 18.73 2.12
CA LEU A 73 -33.11 19.35 3.25
C LEU A 73 -31.59 19.30 3.09
N GLN A 74 -31.03 18.22 2.56
CA GLN A 74 -29.61 18.14 2.24
C GLN A 74 -29.18 19.22 1.22
N ALA A 75 -29.96 19.40 0.15
CA ALA A 75 -29.68 20.41 -0.86
C ALA A 75 -29.80 21.84 -0.32
N LEU A 76 -30.82 22.11 0.50
CA LEU A 76 -31.03 23.42 1.12
C LEU A 76 -29.98 23.75 2.18
N ASP A 77 -29.55 22.77 2.98
CA ASP A 77 -28.47 22.93 3.96
C ASP A 77 -27.12 23.19 3.27
N ALA A 78 -26.82 22.44 2.20
CA ALA A 78 -25.63 22.65 1.38
C ALA A 78 -25.61 24.06 0.77
N TYR A 79 -26.74 24.53 0.24
CA TYR A 79 -26.89 25.89 -0.26
C TYR A 79 -26.70 26.95 0.85
N LYS A 80 -27.40 26.81 1.98
CA LYS A 80 -27.39 27.80 3.07
C LYS A 80 -26.02 28.00 3.70
N LYS A 81 -25.25 26.92 3.89
CA LYS A 81 -23.96 26.98 4.58
C LYS A 81 -22.87 27.64 3.75
N GLY A 82 -23.07 27.83 2.44
CA GLY A 82 -22.04 28.34 1.52
C GLY A 82 -20.74 27.53 1.52
N THR A 83 -20.75 26.35 2.16
CA THR A 83 -19.58 25.53 2.47
C THR A 83 -19.90 24.08 2.15
N ASN A 84 -19.12 23.55 1.22
CA ASN A 84 -19.31 22.27 0.55
C ASN A 84 -18.64 21.13 1.33
N THR A 85 -19.24 20.71 2.45
CA THR A 85 -18.67 19.61 3.24
C THR A 85 -18.87 18.24 2.60
N TYR A 86 -19.83 18.08 1.69
CA TYR A 86 -20.16 16.74 1.17
C TYR A 86 -19.43 16.39 -0.14
N TRP A 87 -19.34 17.27 -1.13
CA TRP A 87 -18.82 16.92 -2.47
C TRP A 87 -18.29 18.11 -3.29
N LEU A 88 -17.26 18.84 -2.84
CA LEU A 88 -16.60 19.87 -3.67
C LEU A 88 -16.17 19.29 -5.04
N ILE A 89 -16.89 19.63 -6.12
CA ILE A 89 -16.61 19.19 -7.50
C ILE A 89 -15.84 20.25 -8.30
N ASN A 90 -15.70 21.47 -7.75
CA ASN A 90 -15.16 22.65 -8.43
C ASN A 90 -13.69 22.66 -8.85
N GLY A 91 -13.01 21.52 -8.88
CA GLY A 91 -11.62 21.44 -9.35
C GLY A 91 -10.61 22.17 -8.46
N GLU A 92 -11.03 22.61 -7.27
CA GLU A 92 -10.16 23.17 -6.23
C GLU A 92 -9.48 22.08 -5.41
N ASN A 93 -10.00 20.85 -5.41
CA ASN A 93 -9.38 19.71 -4.76
C ASN A 93 -8.98 18.66 -5.80
N GLN A 94 -7.84 18.02 -5.56
CA GLN A 94 -7.31 16.93 -6.36
C GLN A 94 -7.29 15.63 -5.57
N SER A 95 -7.40 14.51 -6.29
CA SER A 95 -7.33 13.18 -5.70
C SER A 95 -5.87 12.72 -5.65
N VAL A 96 -5.40 12.30 -4.49
CA VAL A 96 -4.09 11.66 -4.33
C VAL A 96 -4.25 10.38 -3.52
N ALA A 97 -3.34 9.43 -3.70
CA ALA A 97 -3.33 8.20 -2.91
C ALA A 97 -2.13 8.18 -1.97
N VAL A 98 -2.34 7.90 -0.69
CA VAL A 98 -1.29 7.94 0.34
C VAL A 98 -1.20 6.59 1.04
N THR A 99 0.02 6.11 1.30
CA THR A 99 0.30 4.90 2.13
C THR A 99 1.45 5.18 3.09
N ILE A 100 1.43 4.54 4.26
CA ILE A 100 2.47 4.69 5.29
C ILE A 100 2.99 3.29 5.64
N LEU A 101 4.30 3.09 5.48
CA LEU A 101 4.98 1.83 5.75
C LEU A 101 5.99 2.04 6.88
N GLY A 102 5.80 1.41 8.03
CA GLY A 102 6.81 1.43 9.09
C GLY A 102 7.52 0.09 9.20
N ASP A 103 8.05 -0.18 10.37
CA ASP A 103 8.74 -1.40 10.71
C ASP A 103 8.40 -1.85 12.15
N GLU A 104 8.91 -3.01 12.56
CA GLU A 104 9.05 -3.32 13.98
C GLU A 104 10.19 -2.53 14.62
N VAL A 105 10.15 -2.33 15.93
CA VAL A 105 11.27 -1.75 16.67
C VAL A 105 12.31 -2.84 16.87
N HIS A 106 13.51 -2.62 16.34
CA HIS A 106 14.66 -3.52 16.50
C HIS A 106 15.97 -2.71 16.42
N ASP A 107 17.12 -3.36 16.26
CA ASP A 107 18.42 -2.69 16.14
C ASP A 107 19.26 -3.37 15.06
N SER A 108 19.16 -2.85 13.83
CA SER A 108 19.82 -3.42 12.65
C SER A 108 21.34 -3.44 12.76
N ASP A 109 21.93 -2.51 13.53
CA ASP A 109 23.37 -2.45 13.77
C ASP A 109 23.83 -3.62 14.67
N LYS A 110 22.91 -4.24 15.44
CA LYS A 110 23.20 -5.40 16.30
C LYS A 110 22.77 -6.74 15.73
N ASP A 111 21.57 -6.82 15.15
CA ASP A 111 20.99 -8.09 14.71
C ASP A 111 21.24 -8.39 13.22
N GLY A 112 21.73 -7.39 12.47
CA GLY A 112 21.99 -7.49 11.03
C GLY A 112 20.72 -7.60 10.16
N LYS A 113 19.53 -7.46 10.75
CA LYS A 113 18.28 -7.43 9.98
C LYS A 113 18.10 -6.05 9.41
N ILE A 114 18.05 -5.97 8.08
CA ILE A 114 17.80 -4.72 7.38
C ILE A 114 16.40 -4.76 6.76
N HIS A 115 15.57 -3.84 7.19
CA HIS A 115 14.31 -3.47 6.56
C HIS A 115 14.49 -2.26 5.66
N ALA A 116 14.08 -2.45 4.42
CA ALA A 116 14.20 -1.46 3.36
C ALA A 116 13.04 -1.63 2.39
N PHE A 117 12.61 -0.54 1.76
CA PHE A 117 11.53 -0.58 0.79
C PHE A 117 11.82 -1.54 -0.37
N VAL A 118 13.07 -1.56 -0.86
CA VAL A 118 13.46 -2.48 -1.94
C VAL A 118 13.34 -3.93 -1.53
N LYS A 119 13.71 -4.28 -0.28
CA LYS A 119 13.61 -5.64 0.27
C LYS A 119 12.16 -6.08 0.49
N ASN A 120 11.22 -5.14 0.49
CA ASN A 120 9.79 -5.39 0.62
C ASN A 120 9.46 -6.19 1.91
N ASN A 121 10.09 -5.79 3.01
CA ASN A 121 9.90 -6.37 4.33
C ASN A 121 9.31 -5.39 5.36
N LEU A 122 8.98 -4.16 4.94
CA LEU A 122 8.31 -3.17 5.79
C LEU A 122 6.85 -3.55 6.13
N GLN A 123 6.39 -3.04 7.27
CA GLN A 123 5.03 -3.21 7.78
C GLN A 123 4.09 -2.12 7.23
N VAL A 124 2.87 -2.50 6.86
CA VAL A 124 1.85 -1.52 6.44
C VAL A 124 1.21 -0.92 7.69
N TRP A 125 1.61 0.32 8.02
CA TRP A 125 1.01 1.07 9.13
C TRP A 125 -0.27 1.79 8.70
N ALA A 126 -0.32 2.29 7.45
CA ALA A 126 -1.55 2.73 6.80
C ALA A 126 -1.63 2.22 5.36
N ALA A 127 -2.72 1.51 5.06
CA ALA A 127 -3.00 1.03 3.71
C ALA A 127 -3.23 2.19 2.73
N GLN A 128 -2.91 1.96 1.46
CA GLN A 128 -3.07 2.98 0.43
C GLN A 128 -4.54 3.41 0.31
N SER A 129 -4.83 4.65 0.69
CA SER A 129 -6.18 5.23 0.67
C SER A 129 -6.19 6.50 -0.18
N GLU A 130 -7.35 6.85 -0.73
CA GLU A 130 -7.55 8.07 -1.52
C GLU A 130 -7.88 9.25 -0.60
N TYR A 131 -7.18 10.37 -0.79
CA TYR A 131 -7.37 11.61 -0.05
C TYR A 131 -7.69 12.74 -1.03
N ARG A 132 -8.62 13.60 -0.64
CA ARG A 132 -8.95 14.83 -1.36
C ARG A 132 -8.20 15.96 -0.70
N VAL A 133 -7.27 16.55 -1.44
CA VAL A 133 -6.41 17.64 -0.97
C VAL A 133 -6.60 18.86 -1.86
N PRO A 134 -6.36 20.09 -1.36
CA PRO A 134 -6.36 21.29 -2.17
C PRO A 134 -5.47 21.17 -3.41
N LYS A 135 -5.85 21.88 -4.47
CA LYS A 135 -5.06 22.03 -5.67
C LYS A 135 -3.76 22.73 -5.29
N ASN A 136 -2.65 22.15 -5.71
CA ASN A 136 -1.30 22.53 -5.31
C ASN A 136 -0.92 22.19 -3.85
N ALA A 137 -1.70 21.35 -3.17
CA ALA A 137 -1.28 20.80 -1.88
C ALA A 137 0.07 20.09 -2.00
N THR A 138 0.85 20.16 -0.94
CA THR A 138 2.17 19.58 -0.79
C THR A 138 2.10 18.10 -0.45
N ALA A 139 3.21 17.37 -0.62
CA ALA A 139 3.30 15.99 -0.16
C ALA A 139 3.10 15.90 1.37
N MET A 140 3.59 16.89 2.13
CA MET A 140 3.43 16.93 3.59
C MET A 140 1.96 17.04 4.01
N GLU A 141 1.16 17.91 3.38
CA GLU A 141 -0.27 18.04 3.70
C GLU A 141 -1.04 16.74 3.47
N ALA A 142 -0.71 16.01 2.40
CA ALA A 142 -1.33 14.69 2.15
C ALA A 142 -0.88 13.63 3.17
N LEU A 143 0.37 13.68 3.62
CA LEU A 143 0.89 12.79 4.66
C LEU A 143 0.24 13.09 6.02
N ASP A 144 0.07 14.35 6.38
CA ASP A 144 -0.62 14.78 7.62
C ASP A 144 -2.07 14.30 7.63
N ALA A 145 -2.79 14.50 6.53
CA ALA A 145 -4.16 14.01 6.37
C ALA A 145 -4.23 12.48 6.54
N ALA A 146 -3.25 11.76 6.00
CA ALA A 146 -3.18 10.30 6.12
C ALA A 146 -2.84 9.83 7.53
N LEU A 147 -1.88 10.48 8.21
CA LEU A 147 -1.52 10.20 9.60
C LEU A 147 -2.72 10.42 10.52
N ALA A 148 -3.36 11.59 10.43
CA ALA A 148 -4.53 11.94 11.23
C ALA A 148 -5.69 10.96 11.03
N ALA A 149 -6.01 10.60 9.77
CA ALA A 149 -7.06 9.64 9.45
C ALA A 149 -6.82 8.24 10.05
N ASN A 150 -5.56 7.87 10.28
CA ASN A 150 -5.16 6.59 10.89
C ASN A 150 -4.83 6.73 12.38
N LYS A 151 -5.18 7.86 13.02
CA LYS A 151 -4.90 8.15 14.44
C LYS A 151 -3.42 8.03 14.80
N MET A 152 -2.55 8.40 13.86
CA MET A 152 -1.11 8.45 14.04
C MET A 152 -0.65 9.90 14.21
N THR A 153 0.43 10.09 14.96
CA THR A 153 1.08 11.40 15.13
C THR A 153 2.48 11.36 14.54
N SER A 154 3.04 12.53 14.25
CA SER A 154 4.42 12.66 13.75
C SER A 154 5.13 13.83 14.39
N GLU A 155 6.43 13.69 14.61
CA GLU A 155 7.32 14.81 14.96
C GLU A 155 8.12 15.20 13.72
N LYS A 156 8.26 16.50 13.46
CA LYS A 156 8.92 17.03 12.27
C LYS A 156 10.13 17.88 12.62
N LYS A 157 11.06 18.03 11.66
CA LYS A 157 12.29 18.83 11.78
C LYS A 157 12.52 19.64 10.50
N TYR A 158 13.47 20.57 10.59
CA TYR A 158 13.93 21.42 9.46
C TYR A 158 12.81 22.25 8.83
N GLY A 159 12.05 22.99 9.66
CA GLY A 159 10.90 23.77 9.19
C GLY A 159 9.75 22.88 8.70
N ASP A 160 9.49 21.80 9.42
CA ASP A 160 8.46 20.80 9.14
C ASP A 160 8.57 20.03 7.81
N THR A 161 9.67 20.22 7.05
CA THR A 161 9.84 19.59 5.73
C THR A 161 10.15 18.09 5.81
N TYR A 162 10.58 17.62 6.98
CA TYR A 162 10.98 16.24 7.21
C TYR A 162 10.30 15.66 8.45
N ILE A 163 9.73 14.45 8.31
CA ILE A 163 9.11 13.69 9.40
C ILE A 163 10.22 12.91 10.11
N ALA A 164 10.55 13.32 11.33
CA ALA A 164 11.59 12.70 12.15
C ALA A 164 11.08 11.51 12.97
N SER A 165 9.79 11.43 13.26
CA SER A 165 9.19 10.24 13.86
C SER A 165 7.72 10.10 13.52
N VAL A 166 7.21 8.86 13.58
CA VAL A 166 5.78 8.55 13.51
C VAL A 166 5.43 7.65 14.69
N THR A 167 4.33 7.97 15.37
CA THR A 167 3.77 7.17 16.47
C THR A 167 2.40 6.65 16.06
N ARG A 168 2.22 5.33 16.15
CA ARG A 168 0.97 4.64 15.87
C ARG A 168 -0.04 4.81 16.99
N ALA A 169 -1.31 4.53 16.67
CA ALA A 169 -2.41 4.54 17.64
C ALA A 169 -2.23 3.54 18.80
N ASP A 170 -1.45 2.47 18.61
CA ASP A 170 -1.10 1.48 19.64
C ASP A 170 0.14 1.88 20.46
N GLY A 171 0.68 3.09 20.24
CA GLY A 171 1.81 3.65 20.98
C GLY A 171 3.18 3.29 20.42
N VAL A 172 3.27 2.42 19.41
CA VAL A 172 4.55 2.10 18.75
C VAL A 172 5.09 3.33 18.04
N LYS A 173 6.30 3.75 18.40
CA LYS A 173 6.99 4.91 17.83
C LYS A 173 8.24 4.47 17.08
N LEU A 174 8.39 4.92 15.84
CA LEU A 174 9.65 4.85 15.09
C LEU A 174 10.12 6.26 14.79
N GLY A 175 11.26 6.62 15.35
CA GLY A 175 11.98 7.85 15.02
C GLY A 175 13.17 7.58 14.14
N GLU A 176 13.84 8.65 13.72
CA GLU A 176 15.21 8.56 13.26
C GLU A 176 16.06 7.79 14.26
N PHE A 177 16.96 6.97 13.73
CA PHE A 177 17.92 6.20 14.51
C PHE A 177 17.33 5.14 15.43
N THR A 178 16.00 4.88 15.36
CA THR A 178 15.36 3.86 16.22
C THR A 178 15.86 2.46 15.91
N ASN A 179 16.00 2.12 14.63
CA ASN A 179 16.46 0.79 14.21
C ASN A 179 17.93 0.78 13.74
N GLY A 180 18.75 1.70 14.24
CA GLY A 180 20.18 1.79 13.91
C GLY A 180 20.59 3.17 13.40
N SER A 181 21.89 3.44 13.41
CA SER A 181 22.50 4.76 13.13
C SER A 181 22.19 5.37 11.76
N LYS A 182 21.65 4.59 10.82
CA LYS A 182 21.26 5.03 9.47
C LYS A 182 19.76 4.88 9.19
N SER A 183 18.96 4.64 10.23
CA SER A 183 17.52 4.45 10.11
C SER A 183 16.76 5.77 10.12
N GLY A 184 15.64 5.83 9.40
CA GLY A 184 14.83 7.05 9.31
C GLY A 184 13.63 6.93 8.37
N TRP A 185 12.86 8.01 8.30
CA TRP A 185 11.67 8.09 7.46
C TRP A 185 12.00 8.71 6.10
N LYS A 186 11.41 8.17 5.04
CA LYS A 186 11.59 8.63 3.67
C LYS A 186 10.25 8.76 2.98
N TYR A 187 10.12 9.74 2.10
CA TYR A 187 8.93 9.90 1.28
C TYR A 187 9.24 9.71 -0.20
N SER A 188 8.24 9.26 -0.95
CA SER A 188 8.32 9.15 -2.40
C SER A 188 6.99 9.53 -3.04
N VAL A 189 7.06 10.04 -4.26
CA VAL A 189 5.88 10.34 -5.08
C VAL A 189 5.98 9.56 -6.37
N ASN A 190 4.94 8.80 -6.70
CA ASN A 190 4.87 7.92 -7.86
C ASN A 190 6.01 6.89 -7.96
N GLY A 191 6.62 6.54 -6.81
CA GLY A 191 7.73 5.59 -6.71
C GLY A 191 9.11 6.20 -6.96
N THR A 192 9.22 7.52 -6.95
CA THR A 192 10.49 8.26 -7.01
C THR A 192 10.63 9.10 -5.74
N GLU A 193 11.80 9.05 -5.11
CA GLU A 193 12.19 9.93 -4.01
C GLU A 193 12.54 11.31 -4.61
N PRO A 194 11.81 12.39 -4.27
CA PRO A 194 12.16 13.71 -4.77
C PRO A 194 13.39 14.29 -4.05
N ASP A 195 14.13 15.15 -4.75
CA ASP A 195 15.32 15.85 -4.22
C ASP A 195 14.96 17.08 -3.35
N VAL A 196 13.69 17.21 -2.96
CA VAL A 196 13.16 18.30 -2.14
C VAL A 196 12.42 17.71 -0.94
N GLY A 197 12.23 18.49 0.13
CA GLY A 197 11.45 18.02 1.27
C GLY A 197 9.94 17.95 0.96
N ALA A 198 9.17 17.31 1.84
CA ALA A 198 7.76 17.03 1.55
C ALA A 198 6.88 18.29 1.53
N CYS A 199 7.31 19.36 2.21
CA CYS A 199 6.66 20.68 2.15
C CYS A 199 6.87 21.39 0.80
N ASP A 200 7.94 21.06 0.07
CA ASP A 200 8.30 21.73 -1.18
C ASP A 200 7.79 20.98 -2.41
N TYR A 201 7.29 19.75 -2.24
CA TYR A 201 6.75 18.96 -3.35
C TYR A 201 5.26 19.25 -3.57
N THR A 202 4.93 20.03 -4.61
CA THR A 202 3.55 20.24 -5.05
C THR A 202 2.96 19.01 -5.75
N LEU A 203 1.90 18.44 -5.18
CA LEU A 203 1.21 17.27 -5.71
C LEU A 203 0.34 17.60 -6.93
N LYS A 204 0.03 16.58 -7.72
CA LYS A 204 -0.91 16.61 -8.84
C LYS A 204 -2.00 15.56 -8.68
N ASP A 205 -3.15 15.82 -9.33
CA ASP A 205 -4.24 14.84 -9.41
C ASP A 205 -3.77 13.47 -9.94
N GLY A 206 -4.04 12.45 -9.14
CA GLY A 206 -3.68 11.04 -9.35
C GLY A 206 -2.31 10.63 -8.80
N ASP A 207 -1.58 11.54 -8.13
CA ASP A 207 -0.29 11.20 -7.53
C ASP A 207 -0.42 10.16 -6.41
N VAL A 208 0.61 9.33 -6.27
CA VAL A 208 0.72 8.33 -5.21
C VAL A 208 1.87 8.71 -4.30
N VAL A 209 1.56 9.15 -3.07
CA VAL A 209 2.53 9.50 -2.04
C VAL A 209 2.73 8.29 -1.13
N MET A 210 3.98 8.04 -0.74
CA MET A 210 4.33 7.00 0.22
C MET A 210 5.33 7.54 1.21
N LEU A 211 5.00 7.44 2.48
CA LEU A 211 5.93 7.57 3.59
C LEU A 211 6.38 6.17 4.01
N HIS A 212 7.67 5.92 4.12
CA HIS A 212 8.20 4.63 4.52
C HIS A 212 9.40 4.75 5.44
N TYR A 213 9.57 3.80 6.34
CA TYR A 213 10.76 3.67 7.18
C TYR A 213 11.87 2.88 6.47
N THR A 214 13.12 3.16 6.79
CA THR A 214 14.30 2.40 6.37
C THR A 214 15.22 2.22 7.55
N ASP A 215 15.85 1.05 7.67
CA ASP A 215 16.89 0.81 8.68
C ASP A 215 18.25 1.38 8.22
N ASN A 216 18.43 1.57 6.91
CA ASN A 216 19.68 2.09 6.36
C ASN A 216 19.44 2.80 5.02
N TYR A 217 19.37 4.13 5.07
CA TYR A 217 19.12 4.95 3.87
C TYR A 217 20.14 4.73 2.74
N ALA A 218 21.38 4.34 3.06
CA ALA A 218 22.42 4.10 2.06
C ALA A 218 22.20 2.79 1.28
N LYS A 219 21.48 1.83 1.87
CA LYS A 219 21.13 0.54 1.28
C LYS A 219 19.69 0.48 0.77
N GLU A 220 18.95 1.58 0.90
CA GLU A 220 17.53 1.65 0.56
C GLU A 220 17.25 1.34 -0.91
N ASN A 221 18.21 1.61 -1.80
CA ASN A 221 18.05 1.43 -3.25
C ASN A 221 19.03 0.39 -3.85
N THR A 222 19.74 -0.38 -3.02
CA THR A 222 20.61 -1.47 -3.51
C THR A 222 19.78 -2.57 -4.17
N GLU A 223 20.23 -3.03 -5.34
CA GLU A 223 19.55 -4.07 -6.10
C GLU A 223 19.52 -5.39 -5.31
N ILE A 224 18.35 -6.01 -5.22
CA ILE A 224 18.19 -7.26 -4.47
C ILE A 224 18.87 -8.38 -5.25
N ASP A 225 19.95 -8.90 -4.69
CA ASP A 225 20.43 -10.21 -5.07
C ASP A 225 19.63 -11.27 -4.31
N GLU A 226 18.64 -11.88 -4.98
CA GLU A 226 17.74 -12.86 -4.36
C GLU A 226 18.49 -14.08 -3.79
N GLN A 227 19.70 -14.38 -4.30
CA GLN A 227 20.53 -15.48 -3.80
C GLN A 227 21.17 -15.08 -2.47
N VAL A 228 21.70 -13.86 -2.38
CA VAL A 228 22.27 -13.31 -1.12
C VAL A 228 21.21 -13.24 -0.03
N GLU A 229 20.02 -12.73 -0.32
CA GLU A 229 18.92 -12.64 0.65
C GLU A 229 18.40 -14.01 1.10
N ASN A 230 18.43 -15.02 0.22
CA ASN A 230 18.08 -16.37 0.62
C ASN A 230 19.05 -16.91 1.68
N VAL A 231 20.33 -16.63 1.52
CA VAL A 231 21.37 -17.04 2.47
C VAL A 231 21.21 -16.31 3.80
N ILE A 232 21.02 -14.98 3.76
CA ILE A 232 20.78 -14.18 4.97
C ILE A 232 19.60 -14.74 5.77
N ARG A 233 18.48 -15.06 5.10
CA ARG A 233 17.29 -15.64 5.73
C ARG A 233 17.55 -17.02 6.32
N LEU A 234 18.29 -17.90 5.63
CA LEU A 234 18.60 -19.23 6.15
C LEU A 234 19.46 -19.14 7.43
N ILE A 235 20.42 -18.22 7.46
CA ILE A 235 21.26 -17.97 8.63
C ILE A 235 20.43 -17.37 9.78
N ALA A 236 19.55 -16.40 9.50
CA ALA A 236 18.70 -15.77 10.51
C ALA A 236 17.64 -16.71 11.10
N ALA A 237 17.29 -17.79 10.40
CA ALA A 237 16.36 -18.80 10.88
C ALA A 237 17.02 -19.84 11.80
N LEU A 238 18.35 -19.81 11.95
CA LEU A 238 19.05 -20.68 12.88
C LEU A 238 18.71 -20.28 14.33
N PRO A 239 18.62 -21.24 15.27
CA PRO A 239 18.54 -20.92 16.69
C PRO A 239 19.70 -20.04 17.14
N SER A 240 19.48 -19.25 18.19
CA SER A 240 20.56 -18.51 18.85
C SER A 240 21.64 -19.48 19.34
N LEU A 241 22.90 -19.03 19.40
CA LEU A 241 24.05 -19.91 19.66
C LEU A 241 23.95 -20.69 20.97
N ASP A 242 23.30 -20.13 21.98
CA ASP A 242 23.01 -20.75 23.29
C ASP A 242 21.92 -21.83 23.23
N LYS A 243 21.05 -21.80 22.21
CA LYS A 243 19.95 -22.74 21.99
C LYS A 243 20.21 -23.71 20.84
N LEU A 244 21.32 -23.55 20.13
CA LEU A 244 21.68 -24.41 19.01
C LEU A 244 21.94 -25.83 19.51
N THR A 245 21.34 -26.81 18.85
CA THR A 245 21.45 -28.23 19.18
C THR A 245 21.97 -29.04 17.99
N ARG A 246 22.28 -30.32 18.21
CA ARG A 246 22.67 -31.24 17.14
C ARG A 246 21.57 -31.46 16.09
N ASN A 247 20.30 -31.27 16.47
CA ASN A 247 19.17 -31.45 15.56
C ASN A 247 19.11 -30.35 14.48
N ASP A 248 19.81 -29.23 14.70
CA ASP A 248 19.87 -28.10 13.78
C ASP A 248 20.92 -28.30 12.66
N GLN A 249 21.62 -29.45 12.65
CA GLN A 249 22.70 -29.75 11.72
C GLN A 249 22.31 -29.60 10.24
N GLU A 250 21.11 -30.06 9.87
CA GLU A 250 20.64 -29.96 8.49
C GLU A 250 20.30 -28.51 8.09
N ALA A 251 19.82 -27.70 9.04
CA ALA A 251 19.57 -26.27 8.80
C ALA A 251 20.87 -25.49 8.61
N VAL A 252 21.89 -25.76 9.46
CA VAL A 252 23.23 -25.15 9.34
C VAL A 252 23.89 -25.55 8.01
N LYS A 253 23.85 -26.84 7.62
CA LYS A 253 24.36 -27.30 6.32
C LYS A 253 23.63 -26.67 5.14
N ALA A 254 22.31 -26.52 5.22
CA ALA A 254 21.53 -25.88 4.16
C ALA A 254 21.91 -24.40 3.99
N ALA A 255 22.12 -23.68 5.10
CA ALA A 255 22.61 -22.30 5.08
C ALA A 255 24.00 -22.21 4.45
N ARG A 256 24.93 -23.11 4.82
CA ARG A 256 26.28 -23.20 4.23
C ARG A 256 26.26 -23.52 2.74
N ALA A 257 25.52 -24.53 2.32
CA ALA A 257 25.43 -24.90 0.90
C ALA A 257 24.87 -23.73 0.06
N ALA A 258 23.90 -23.00 0.59
CA ALA A 258 23.37 -21.80 -0.07
C ALA A 258 24.42 -20.66 -0.11
N TYR A 259 25.19 -20.45 0.97
CA TYR A 259 26.27 -19.47 1.03
C TYR A 259 27.39 -19.79 0.03
N ASP A 260 27.80 -21.05 -0.06
CA ASP A 260 28.90 -21.48 -0.94
C ASP A 260 28.55 -21.36 -2.42
N ALA A 261 27.26 -21.49 -2.78
CA ALA A 261 26.74 -21.32 -4.12
C ALA A 261 26.76 -19.86 -4.63
N LEU A 262 27.06 -18.90 -3.75
CA LEU A 262 27.22 -17.50 -4.12
C LEU A 262 28.59 -17.21 -4.75
N THR A 263 28.63 -16.23 -5.65
CA THR A 263 29.88 -15.62 -6.14
C THR A 263 30.58 -14.84 -5.02
N ASP A 264 31.87 -14.55 -5.17
CA ASP A 264 32.63 -13.81 -4.14
C ASP A 264 32.05 -12.40 -3.89
N THR A 265 31.58 -11.73 -4.94
CA THR A 265 30.90 -10.44 -4.82
C THR A 265 29.56 -10.56 -4.08
N GLN A 266 28.83 -11.65 -4.27
CA GLN A 266 27.59 -11.93 -3.53
C GLN A 266 27.85 -12.28 -2.07
N LYS A 267 28.88 -13.08 -1.78
CA LYS A 267 29.29 -13.43 -0.41
C LYS A 267 29.63 -12.20 0.42
N ALA A 268 30.30 -11.22 -0.17
CA ALA A 268 30.61 -9.94 0.48
C ALA A 268 29.35 -9.15 0.91
N ASN A 269 28.18 -9.46 0.37
CA ASN A 269 26.91 -8.83 0.71
C ASN A 269 26.05 -9.67 1.69
N VAL A 270 26.54 -10.82 2.18
CA VAL A 270 25.85 -11.62 3.21
C VAL A 270 26.24 -11.07 4.59
N GLU A 271 25.41 -10.18 5.11
CA GLU A 271 25.73 -9.36 6.29
C GLU A 271 25.84 -10.17 7.59
N ASN A 272 25.16 -11.32 7.69
CA ASN A 272 25.18 -12.19 8.86
C ASN A 272 26.05 -13.44 8.67
N ALA A 273 26.99 -13.43 7.72
CA ALA A 273 27.89 -14.57 7.45
C ALA A 273 28.67 -15.02 8.71
N ASP A 274 29.03 -14.08 9.59
CA ASP A 274 29.71 -14.39 10.85
C ASP A 274 28.89 -15.29 11.79
N LEU A 275 27.56 -15.17 11.76
CA LEU A 275 26.69 -16.04 12.56
C LEU A 275 26.71 -17.48 12.05
N LEU A 276 26.83 -17.68 10.74
CA LEU A 276 26.95 -19.01 10.15
C LEU A 276 28.25 -19.69 10.59
N VAL A 277 29.37 -18.97 10.56
CA VAL A 277 30.67 -19.49 11.03
C VAL A 277 30.61 -19.86 12.52
N LYS A 278 30.00 -19.01 13.35
CA LYS A 278 29.81 -19.29 14.78
C LYS A 278 28.90 -20.50 15.02
N ALA A 279 27.80 -20.61 14.29
CA ALA A 279 26.87 -21.73 14.39
C ALA A 279 27.54 -23.06 14.00
N GLU A 280 28.37 -23.08 12.96
CA GLU A 280 29.14 -24.26 12.54
C GLU A 280 30.17 -24.68 13.58
N ALA A 281 30.90 -23.72 14.15
CA ALA A 281 31.86 -23.99 15.21
C ALA A 281 31.17 -24.59 16.45
N GLN A 282 30.04 -24.01 16.86
CA GLN A 282 29.23 -24.51 17.97
C GLN A 282 28.68 -25.91 17.69
N LEU A 283 28.16 -26.16 16.48
CA LEU A 283 27.65 -27.47 16.08
C LEU A 283 28.75 -28.54 16.11
N LYS A 284 29.96 -28.18 15.65
CA LYS A 284 31.13 -29.07 15.71
C LYS A 284 31.53 -29.37 17.15
N ALA A 285 31.58 -28.36 18.02
CA ALA A 285 31.86 -28.55 19.45
C ALA A 285 30.82 -29.46 20.12
N LEU A 286 29.54 -29.28 19.82
CA LEU A 286 28.46 -30.15 20.28
C LEU A 286 28.62 -31.59 19.76
N GLN A 287 29.11 -31.79 18.54
CA GLN A 287 29.36 -33.13 17.97
C GLN A 287 30.59 -33.79 18.59
N ASP A 288 31.67 -33.05 18.83
CA ASP A 288 32.91 -33.58 19.39
C ASP A 288 32.76 -33.90 20.89
N ALA A 289 32.00 -33.08 21.64
CA ALA A 289 31.62 -33.40 23.02
C ALA A 289 30.85 -34.75 23.12
N LYS A 290 30.06 -35.11 22.09
CA LYS A 290 29.44 -36.44 22.04
C LYS A 290 30.47 -37.56 21.93
N LYS A 291 31.48 -37.37 21.09
CA LYS A 291 32.49 -38.40 20.84
C LYS A 291 33.34 -38.66 22.07
N ASP A 292 33.50 -37.66 22.93
CA ASP A 292 34.21 -37.79 24.20
C ASP A 292 33.34 -38.45 25.29
N ASP A 293 32.02 -38.22 25.29
CA ASP A 293 31.07 -38.95 26.13
C ASP A 293 30.92 -40.41 25.67
N ASP A 294 30.76 -40.66 24.35
CA ASP A 294 30.69 -41.99 23.75
C ASP A 294 32.05 -42.75 23.84
N LYS A 295 33.19 -42.05 24.02
CA LYS A 295 34.51 -42.67 24.28
C LYS A 295 34.74 -43.02 25.74
N LYS A 296 34.11 -42.31 26.69
CA LYS A 296 34.25 -42.60 28.13
C LYS A 296 33.47 -43.83 28.57
N ASP A 297 32.45 -44.24 27.81
CA ASP A 297 31.63 -45.42 28.12
C ASP A 297 32.16 -46.76 27.57
N ASN A 298 33.30 -46.78 26.88
CA ASN A 298 33.90 -48.02 26.35
C ASN A 298 34.89 -48.70 27.30
N ASN A 299 34.88 -48.37 28.60
CA ASN A 299 35.57 -49.21 29.58
C ASN A 299 34.77 -49.29 30.88
N LYS A 300 34.19 -50.48 31.11
CA LYS A 300 33.50 -50.95 32.33
C LYS A 300 31.97 -50.83 32.31
N GLY A 301 31.32 -51.68 31.52
CA GLY A 301 29.87 -51.90 31.62
C GLY A 301 29.58 -53.18 32.39
N ASP A 302 29.41 -53.10 33.70
CA ASP A 302 28.61 -54.10 34.42
C ASP A 302 28.00 -53.56 35.73
N ASN A 303 26.77 -54.00 35.95
CA ASN A 303 26.04 -54.14 37.20
C ASN A 303 25.23 -52.95 37.81
N SER A 304 23.90 -53.08 37.65
CA SER A 304 22.94 -53.32 38.76
C SER A 304 21.79 -52.31 38.96
N ASN A 305 20.59 -52.88 38.83
CA ASN A 305 19.36 -52.70 39.61
C ASN A 305 18.64 -51.34 39.71
N ASN A 306 17.57 -51.23 38.92
CA ASN A 306 16.17 -51.40 39.34
C ASN A 306 15.72 -50.75 40.69
N ASN A 307 14.89 -49.71 40.62
CA ASN A 307 13.46 -49.77 40.98
C ASN A 307 12.77 -48.39 40.96
N ASN A 308 11.70 -48.33 40.16
CA ASN A 308 10.35 -47.88 40.49
C ASN A 308 10.12 -46.59 41.32
N SER A 309 9.37 -45.63 40.76
CA SER A 309 8.03 -45.25 41.26
C SER A 309 7.53 -43.90 40.69
N ASN A 310 6.39 -43.99 40.01
CA ASN A 310 5.21 -43.12 40.04
C ASN A 310 5.29 -41.58 39.84
N ASN A 311 4.59 -41.18 38.77
CA ASN A 311 3.37 -40.34 38.78
C ASN A 311 3.48 -38.92 39.39
N THR A 312 3.26 -37.87 38.58
CA THR A 312 2.07 -36.99 38.68
C THR A 312 2.06 -35.84 37.68
N ASN A 313 0.83 -35.49 37.28
CA ASN A 313 0.41 -34.42 36.38
C ASN A 313 0.71 -32.99 36.87
N ASN A 314 0.93 -32.06 35.93
CA ASN A 314 0.16 -30.82 35.70
C ASN A 314 0.85 -30.03 34.58
N GLY A 315 0.18 -29.68 33.46
CA GLY A 315 -0.73 -28.52 33.36
C GLY A 315 0.08 -27.23 33.60
N THR A 316 0.27 -26.29 32.64
CA THR A 316 -0.80 -25.53 31.99
C THR A 316 -0.35 -24.84 30.68
N ASN A 317 -1.35 -24.67 29.80
CA ASN A 317 -1.47 -23.80 28.62
C ASN A 317 -0.57 -22.57 28.48
N GLY A 318 -0.06 -22.37 27.27
CA GLY A 318 0.56 -21.14 26.76
C GLY A 318 0.06 -20.78 25.35
N ASN A 319 -1.16 -20.25 25.32
CA ASN A 319 -1.87 -19.47 24.31
C ASN A 319 -1.16 -19.12 22.97
N GLN A 320 -1.73 -19.62 21.87
CA GLN A 320 -1.48 -19.16 20.49
C GLN A 320 -2.04 -17.74 20.28
N ASN A 321 -1.18 -16.78 19.91
CA ASN A 321 -1.61 -15.45 19.47
C ASN A 321 -1.69 -15.40 17.92
N PRO A 322 -2.81 -15.02 17.29
CA PRO A 322 -3.01 -15.15 15.84
C PRO A 322 -2.26 -14.08 15.01
N GLY A 323 -1.17 -14.53 14.37
CA GLY A 323 -0.64 -14.16 13.05
C GLY A 323 -0.84 -12.74 12.50
N THR A 324 0.18 -11.90 12.66
CA THR A 324 0.44 -10.70 11.84
C THR A 324 0.79 -11.13 10.41
N GLN A 325 -0.09 -10.84 9.43
CA GLN A 325 0.10 -11.26 8.04
C GLN A 325 0.77 -10.19 7.18
N THR A 326 1.98 -10.47 6.72
CA THR A 326 2.78 -9.67 5.79
C THR A 326 2.18 -9.68 4.36
N ILE A 327 1.87 -8.51 3.79
CA ILE A 327 1.42 -8.39 2.39
C ILE A 327 2.64 -8.16 1.49
N VAL A 328 3.17 -9.23 0.88
CA VAL A 328 4.30 -9.13 -0.05
C VAL A 328 3.85 -8.54 -1.39
N ARG A 329 4.38 -7.37 -1.79
CA ARG A 329 4.08 -6.77 -3.10
C ARG A 329 4.66 -7.64 -4.22
N PRO A 330 3.95 -7.76 -5.36
CA PRO A 330 4.49 -8.52 -6.48
C PRO A 330 5.72 -7.84 -7.08
N ALA A 331 6.76 -8.63 -7.38
CA ALA A 331 7.94 -8.17 -8.13
C ALA A 331 7.59 -7.47 -9.47
N LYS A 332 8.56 -6.73 -10.02
CA LYS A 332 8.43 -6.07 -11.32
C LYS A 332 7.97 -7.06 -12.40
N VAL A 333 6.98 -6.67 -13.20
CA VAL A 333 6.53 -7.51 -14.33
C VAL A 333 7.63 -7.54 -15.40
N THR A 334 8.10 -8.74 -15.73
CA THR A 334 9.15 -8.97 -16.73
C THR A 334 8.59 -9.60 -18.01
N LYS A 335 9.40 -9.57 -19.07
CA LYS A 335 9.07 -10.15 -20.39
C LYS A 335 7.74 -9.66 -20.98
N LEU A 336 7.39 -8.38 -20.76
CA LEU A 336 6.26 -7.76 -21.47
C LEU A 336 6.58 -7.72 -22.96
N THR A 337 5.70 -8.31 -23.77
CA THR A 337 5.68 -8.21 -25.22
C THR A 337 4.35 -7.60 -25.67
N VAL A 338 4.40 -6.84 -26.77
CA VAL A 338 3.22 -6.20 -27.35
C VAL A 338 3.28 -6.39 -28.87
N SER A 339 2.24 -6.97 -29.45
CA SER A 339 2.13 -7.21 -30.88
C SER A 339 0.82 -6.67 -31.45
N SER A 340 0.78 -6.44 -32.76
CA SER A 340 -0.42 -5.98 -33.47
C SER A 340 -0.99 -7.11 -34.33
N LYS A 341 -2.27 -7.43 -34.17
CA LYS A 341 -2.98 -8.40 -35.03
C LYS A 341 -4.46 -7.98 -35.14
N LYS A 342 -5.09 -8.15 -36.32
CA LYS A 342 -6.53 -7.85 -36.54
C LYS A 342 -6.98 -6.49 -35.97
N LYS A 343 -6.20 -5.41 -36.18
CA LYS A 343 -6.45 -4.04 -35.66
C LYS A 343 -6.54 -3.94 -34.12
N LYS A 344 -5.91 -4.86 -33.38
CA LYS A 344 -5.86 -4.88 -31.90
C LYS A 344 -4.41 -4.99 -31.43
N ALA A 345 -4.15 -4.54 -30.20
CA ALA A 345 -2.86 -4.78 -29.52
C ALA A 345 -2.97 -5.98 -28.58
N PHE A 346 -2.07 -6.95 -28.74
CA PHE A 346 -1.98 -8.14 -27.91
C PHE A 346 -0.78 -8.01 -26.98
N LEU A 347 -1.04 -8.06 -25.67
CA LEU A 347 -0.05 -7.98 -24.62
C LEU A 347 0.12 -9.34 -23.97
N LYS A 348 1.36 -9.73 -23.70
CA LYS A 348 1.72 -10.94 -22.93
C LYS A 348 2.90 -10.64 -22.01
N TRP A 349 2.90 -11.20 -20.80
CA TRP A 349 4.00 -11.03 -19.83
C TRP A 349 4.26 -12.31 -19.03
N LYS A 350 5.36 -12.35 -18.27
CA LYS A 350 5.67 -13.47 -17.36
C LYS A 350 4.75 -13.40 -16.14
N LYS A 351 4.17 -14.55 -15.72
CA LYS A 351 3.37 -14.66 -14.50
C LYS A 351 4.20 -14.21 -13.30
N ASN A 352 3.59 -13.40 -12.45
CA ASN A 352 4.14 -13.10 -11.14
C ASN A 352 3.46 -14.01 -10.10
N SER A 353 4.23 -14.85 -9.42
CA SER A 353 3.75 -15.84 -8.45
C SER A 353 3.04 -15.20 -7.24
N LYS A 354 3.41 -13.96 -6.89
CA LYS A 354 2.85 -13.23 -5.77
C LYS A 354 1.71 -12.30 -6.17
N ALA A 355 1.31 -12.24 -7.44
CA ALA A 355 0.20 -11.41 -7.88
C ALA A 355 -1.16 -11.99 -7.47
N THR A 356 -2.08 -11.12 -7.07
CA THR A 356 -3.53 -11.38 -7.14
C THR A 356 -4.08 -10.94 -8.50
N GLY A 357 -3.47 -9.94 -9.13
CA GLY A 357 -3.89 -9.44 -10.44
C GLY A 357 -2.87 -8.52 -11.11
N TYR A 358 -3.28 -7.86 -12.19
CA TYR A 358 -2.44 -6.93 -12.96
C TYR A 358 -3.21 -5.66 -13.34
N GLU A 359 -2.50 -4.55 -13.44
CA GLU A 359 -3.01 -3.29 -14.00
C GLU A 359 -2.24 -2.94 -15.28
N ILE A 360 -2.98 -2.66 -16.35
CA ILE A 360 -2.43 -2.32 -17.66
C ILE A 360 -2.62 -0.84 -17.92
N TYR A 361 -1.55 -0.18 -18.33
CA TYR A 361 -1.51 1.24 -18.62
C TYR A 361 -1.10 1.48 -20.07
N ARG A 362 -1.66 2.53 -20.68
CA ARG A 362 -1.43 2.92 -22.08
C ARG A 362 -1.19 4.42 -22.23
N ALA A 363 -0.28 4.81 -23.12
CA ALA A 363 -0.05 6.18 -23.57
C ALA A 363 0.07 6.25 -25.11
N THR A 364 -0.02 7.47 -25.66
CA THR A 364 0.21 7.76 -27.10
C THR A 364 1.61 8.33 -27.37
N LYS A 365 2.39 8.64 -26.33
CA LYS A 365 3.78 9.10 -26.38
C LYS A 365 4.63 8.31 -25.39
N LYS A 366 5.92 8.08 -25.69
CA LYS A 366 6.85 7.28 -24.87
C LYS A 366 6.90 7.77 -23.41
N ASN A 367 7.07 9.08 -23.24
CA ASN A 367 7.15 9.77 -21.95
C ASN A 367 5.86 10.57 -21.65
N GLY A 368 4.73 10.20 -22.26
CA GLY A 368 3.46 10.89 -22.06
C GLY A 368 2.70 10.41 -20.82
N LYS A 369 1.55 11.03 -20.53
CA LYS A 369 0.64 10.60 -19.46
C LYS A 369 0.05 9.23 -19.78
N TYR A 370 0.35 8.23 -18.93
CA TYR A 370 -0.20 6.88 -19.05
C TYR A 370 -1.54 6.79 -18.32
N LYS A 371 -2.57 6.26 -18.99
CA LYS A 371 -3.89 5.99 -18.39
C LYS A 371 -4.04 4.49 -18.11
N LYS A 372 -4.61 4.13 -16.96
CA LYS A 372 -5.00 2.75 -16.67
C LYS A 372 -6.17 2.36 -17.58
N ILE A 373 -6.02 1.29 -18.34
CA ILE A 373 -7.04 0.82 -19.29
C ILE A 373 -7.70 -0.48 -18.85
N ARG A 374 -7.07 -1.23 -17.92
CA ARG A 374 -7.62 -2.49 -17.41
C ARG A 374 -7.03 -2.86 -16.06
N THR A 375 -7.88 -3.44 -15.23
CA THR A 375 -7.50 -4.21 -14.04
C THR A 375 -7.92 -5.66 -14.25
N ILE A 376 -6.98 -6.59 -14.15
CA ILE A 376 -7.19 -8.04 -14.25
C ILE A 376 -7.14 -8.59 -12.84
N LYS A 377 -8.24 -9.21 -12.37
CA LYS A 377 -8.36 -9.76 -11.00
C LYS A 377 -7.87 -11.20 -10.85
N LYS A 378 -7.44 -11.85 -11.93
CA LYS A 378 -6.97 -13.24 -11.96
C LYS A 378 -5.46 -13.28 -12.17
N ALA A 379 -4.71 -13.76 -11.17
CA ALA A 379 -3.25 -13.85 -11.19
C ALA A 379 -2.65 -14.67 -12.34
N SER A 380 -3.38 -15.68 -12.83
CA SER A 380 -2.96 -16.50 -13.97
C SER A 380 -3.28 -15.90 -15.34
N ALA A 381 -4.08 -14.82 -15.40
CA ALA A 381 -4.37 -14.13 -16.65
C ALA A 381 -3.20 -13.19 -17.01
N VAL A 382 -2.23 -13.73 -17.75
CA VAL A 382 -0.99 -13.06 -18.17
C VAL A 382 -1.02 -12.52 -19.61
N THR A 383 -2.23 -12.36 -20.15
CA THR A 383 -2.46 -11.79 -21.48
C THR A 383 -3.60 -10.77 -21.45
N PHE A 384 -3.55 -9.80 -22.37
CA PHE A 384 -4.61 -8.82 -22.54
C PHE A 384 -4.69 -8.38 -24.00
N THR A 385 -5.91 -8.18 -24.51
CA THR A 385 -6.15 -7.63 -25.85
C THR A 385 -6.81 -6.27 -25.74
N ASP A 386 -6.12 -5.22 -26.20
CA ASP A 386 -6.68 -3.87 -26.32
C ASP A 386 -7.36 -3.72 -27.68
N SER A 387 -8.69 -3.70 -27.68
CA SER A 387 -9.54 -3.48 -28.86
C SER A 387 -9.87 -2.02 -29.12
N LYS A 388 -9.54 -1.10 -28.21
CA LYS A 388 -9.89 0.34 -28.32
C LYS A 388 -8.80 1.14 -29.03
N VAL A 389 -7.89 0.47 -29.74
CA VAL A 389 -6.78 1.08 -30.47
C VAL A 389 -7.18 1.40 -31.91
N LYS A 390 -6.63 2.48 -32.47
CA LYS A 390 -6.91 2.89 -33.85
C LYS A 390 -5.79 2.44 -34.79
N LYS A 391 -6.17 1.96 -35.97
CA LYS A 391 -5.25 1.60 -37.06
C LYS A 391 -4.28 2.76 -37.37
N GLY A 392 -3.02 2.43 -37.65
CA GLY A 392 -1.97 3.38 -37.98
C GLY A 392 -1.37 4.12 -36.77
N LYS A 393 -2.04 4.14 -35.60
CA LYS A 393 -1.53 4.80 -34.40
C LYS A 393 -0.48 3.95 -33.67
N THR A 394 0.45 4.64 -33.03
CA THR A 394 1.45 4.05 -32.13
C THR A 394 1.00 4.20 -30.69
N TYR A 395 1.13 3.13 -29.91
CA TYR A 395 0.81 3.11 -28.50
C TYR A 395 1.97 2.56 -27.68
N TYR A 396 2.03 2.98 -26.43
CA TYR A 396 3.02 2.59 -25.45
C TYR A 396 2.32 1.96 -24.26
N TYR A 397 2.82 0.81 -23.80
CA TYR A 397 2.21 0.03 -22.72
C TYR A 397 3.22 -0.26 -21.62
N LYS A 398 2.72 -0.25 -20.38
CA LYS A 398 3.40 -0.80 -19.21
C LYS A 398 2.40 -1.56 -18.35
N VAL A 399 2.85 -2.60 -17.68
CA VAL A 399 2.03 -3.46 -16.83
C VAL A 399 2.66 -3.52 -15.44
N ARG A 400 1.83 -3.49 -14.39
CA ARG A 400 2.27 -3.84 -13.03
C ARG A 400 1.38 -4.93 -12.46
N ALA A 401 1.96 -5.79 -11.65
CA ALA A 401 1.20 -6.75 -10.86
C ALA A 401 0.68 -6.07 -9.58
N TYR A 402 -0.37 -6.60 -8.96
CA TYR A 402 -0.80 -6.19 -7.62
C TYR A 402 -1.19 -7.42 -6.79
N LYS A 403 -1.00 -7.35 -5.48
CA LYS A 403 -1.50 -8.33 -4.51
C LYS A 403 -2.68 -7.73 -3.77
N THR A 404 -3.70 -8.54 -3.49
CA THR A 404 -4.78 -8.19 -2.59
C THR A 404 -4.87 -9.23 -1.48
N VAL A 405 -4.89 -8.78 -0.22
CA VAL A 405 -5.10 -9.60 0.99
C VAL A 405 -6.13 -8.89 1.86
N LYS A 406 -7.23 -9.57 2.22
CA LYS A 406 -8.35 -9.00 3.01
C LYS A 406 -8.84 -7.62 2.50
N GLY A 407 -8.96 -7.45 1.18
CA GLY A 407 -9.40 -6.19 0.55
C GLY A 407 -8.30 -5.16 0.28
N ASN A 408 -7.15 -5.25 0.96
CA ASN A 408 -6.05 -4.30 0.85
C ASN A 408 -5.16 -4.60 -0.37
N LYS A 409 -4.87 -3.58 -1.19
CA LYS A 409 -4.15 -3.73 -2.47
C LYS A 409 -2.74 -3.13 -2.43
N ALA A 410 -1.73 -3.94 -2.75
CA ALA A 410 -0.34 -3.53 -2.83
C ALA A 410 0.21 -3.73 -4.27
N ASN A 411 0.76 -2.68 -4.89
CA ASN A 411 1.09 -2.63 -6.33
C ASN A 411 2.57 -2.89 -6.62
N GLY A 412 2.98 -3.77 -7.52
CA GLY A 412 4.39 -3.93 -7.93
C GLY A 412 4.94 -2.77 -8.78
N LYS A 413 6.27 -2.77 -9.01
CA LYS A 413 6.93 -1.87 -9.97
C LYS A 413 6.39 -2.11 -11.41
N PHE A 414 6.33 -1.05 -12.21
CA PHE A 414 5.95 -1.16 -13.62
C PHE A 414 7.01 -1.92 -14.44
N SER A 415 6.53 -2.69 -15.42
CA SER A 415 7.39 -3.26 -16.46
C SER A 415 8.13 -2.17 -17.23
N ALA A 416 9.18 -2.56 -17.95
CA ALA A 416 9.72 -1.71 -19.01
C ALA A 416 8.60 -1.34 -20.00
N VAL A 417 8.64 -0.11 -20.52
CA VAL A 417 7.69 0.36 -21.53
C VAL A 417 7.91 -0.41 -22.83
N ARG A 418 6.81 -0.80 -23.48
CA ARG A 418 6.81 -1.44 -24.79
C ARG A 418 5.95 -0.68 -25.79
N LYS A 419 6.45 -0.55 -27.02
CA LYS A 419 5.85 0.18 -28.13
C LYS A 419 5.17 -0.80 -29.10
N VAL A 420 4.05 -0.41 -29.67
CA VAL A 420 3.43 -1.11 -30.81
C VAL A 420 2.78 -0.11 -31.76
N LYS A 421 2.93 -0.33 -33.08
CA LYS A 421 2.18 0.38 -34.13
C LYS A 421 1.07 -0.54 -34.62
N ILE A 422 -0.17 -0.06 -34.64
CA ILE A 422 -1.32 -0.87 -35.05
C ILE A 422 -1.34 -1.02 -36.57
N LYS A 423 -0.99 -2.23 -37.03
CA LYS A 423 -0.97 -2.62 -38.45
C LYS A 423 -2.39 -2.85 -38.98
N LYS A 424 -2.53 -2.83 -40.31
CA LYS A 424 -3.79 -3.00 -41.04
C LYS A 424 -4.51 -4.30 -40.70
#